data_AF-A0A2P5AUG3-F1
#
_entry.id   AF-A0A2P5AUG3-F1
#
_cell.length_a   1.000
_cell.length_b   1.000
_cell.length_c   1.000
_cell.angle_alpha   90.00
_cell.angle_beta   90.00
_cell.angle_gamma   90.00
#
_symmetry.space_group_name_H-M   'P 1'
#
loop_
_entity.id
_entity.type
_entity.pdbx_description
1 polymer ?
#
loop_
_entity_poly.entity_id
_entity_poly.type
_entity_poly.pdbx_seq_one_letter_code
_entity_poly.pdbx_strand_id
1 'polypeptide(L)'
;MQKREQGKSGGVAGGAAAPPAKRGRPFGSTSNSAAAAAAAAAADIAAPSTLLGPSLHVHSSFADQNNKRIVLALQSGLKSELIWALNTLTLLSFKEKEDMRKDSTPLAKVPGLLDALLQVVDDWRDIALPKDLVKAPRVRTLGANSFVTGFGNEYEALGSNGNLQQSGLGFGSSFAEASPHNVAKPRSSEWWADEDGLFNLDEEGRAEKQQGAVAASNVIRNFSFMPENEVIMAQHRHCLETVFQCIEDYVTEDEELVTNALETIVNLAPLLDLRIFSSSKPSYIKITEKRAVQAIMGILGSSVKAWHCAAAELLGRLIINPDNEPFLLPFVSQIHKRLVDLLSLPALDAQAAAVGALYNLAEVNMDCRLKLASERWAIDRLLKVIKTPHPVPEICRKAAMILESLVSEPQNRPLLLAFENAFAEILFSDARYSDTFARILYELTARPNNKVTSARGVWGM
;
A
#
# COMPACT_ATOMS: atom_id res chain seq x y z
N MET A 1 49.19 -50.70 -48.07
CA MET A 1 50.59 -51.18 -47.95
C MET A 1 51.51 -49.96 -47.85
N GLN A 2 52.33 -49.93 -46.79
CA GLN A 2 53.61 -49.19 -46.61
C GLN A 2 53.55 -47.63 -46.56
N LYS A 3 53.88 -47.00 -45.40
CA LYS A 3 55.23 -46.60 -44.86
C LYS A 3 55.89 -45.50 -45.71
N ARG A 4 56.46 -44.39 -45.21
CA ARG A 4 57.39 -44.24 -44.07
C ARG A 4 57.70 -42.74 -43.82
N GLU A 5 58.14 -42.45 -42.59
CA GLU A 5 58.69 -41.20 -42.03
C GLU A 5 59.98 -40.66 -42.70
N GLN A 6 60.35 -39.38 -42.48
CA GLN A 6 61.44 -38.92 -41.55
C GLN A 6 62.03 -37.51 -41.86
N GLY A 7 62.45 -36.79 -40.80
CA GLY A 7 63.57 -35.81 -40.79
C GLY A 7 63.18 -34.37 -40.43
N LYS A 8 63.43 -33.85 -39.21
CA LYS A 8 64.65 -33.13 -38.72
C LYS A 8 65.06 -31.97 -39.65
N SER A 9 65.37 -30.73 -39.25
CA SER A 9 65.96 -30.07 -38.07
C SER A 9 65.96 -28.54 -38.39
N GLY A 10 65.77 -27.57 -37.50
CA GLY A 10 66.68 -27.12 -36.44
C GLY A 10 67.01 -25.62 -36.60
N GLY A 11 67.32 -24.92 -35.50
CA GLY A 11 68.06 -23.63 -35.46
C GLY A 11 67.20 -22.35 -35.53
N VAL A 12 66.81 -21.68 -34.42
CA VAL A 12 67.57 -20.84 -33.46
C VAL A 12 67.71 -19.36 -33.87
N ALA A 13 67.12 -18.52 -33.00
CA ALA A 13 67.45 -17.15 -32.57
C ALA A 13 67.31 -15.94 -33.50
N GLY A 14 66.45 -15.01 -33.06
CA GLY A 14 66.95 -13.75 -32.48
C GLY A 14 66.52 -12.44 -33.16
N GLY A 15 65.83 -11.58 -32.39
CA GLY A 15 66.18 -10.15 -32.36
C GLY A 15 65.23 -9.13 -33.00
N ALA A 16 64.37 -8.57 -32.15
CA ALA A 16 64.12 -7.14 -31.93
C ALA A 16 63.42 -6.23 -32.99
N ALA A 17 62.59 -5.35 -32.40
CA ALA A 17 62.15 -4.01 -32.82
C ALA A 17 60.88 -3.87 -33.68
N ALA A 18 59.84 -3.28 -33.06
CA ALA A 18 58.70 -2.62 -33.71
C ALA A 18 59.13 -1.29 -34.36
N PRO A 19 58.40 -0.78 -35.39
CA PRO A 19 57.39 0.27 -35.16
C PRO A 19 56.27 0.26 -36.25
N PRO A 20 55.48 1.34 -36.50
CA PRO A 20 54.39 1.87 -35.69
C PRO A 20 53.04 1.99 -36.47
N ALA A 21 52.03 2.54 -35.79
CA ALA A 21 50.63 2.68 -36.18
C ALA A 21 50.32 3.62 -37.38
N LYS A 22 49.30 3.27 -38.18
CA LYS A 22 48.49 4.26 -38.93
C LYS A 22 47.00 3.88 -39.03
N ARG A 23 46.19 4.92 -38.79
CA ARG A 23 44.73 5.07 -38.87
C ARG A 23 44.09 4.54 -40.15
N GLY A 24 42.84 4.07 -40.04
CA GLY A 24 41.88 3.99 -41.14
C GLY A 24 40.58 3.26 -40.79
N ARG A 25 39.54 3.99 -40.36
CA ARG A 25 38.11 3.59 -40.53
C ARG A 25 37.79 3.62 -42.03
N PRO A 26 36.81 2.87 -42.61
CA PRO A 26 35.38 2.98 -42.22
C PRO A 26 34.45 1.74 -42.44
N PHE A 27 33.29 1.83 -41.76
CA PHE A 27 31.90 1.41 -42.11
C PHE A 27 31.57 0.13 -42.93
N GLY A 28 30.54 -0.58 -42.44
CA GLY A 28 29.62 -1.46 -43.21
C GLY A 28 29.43 -2.85 -42.60
N SER A 29 28.49 -3.10 -41.67
CA SER A 29 27.09 -3.52 -41.92
C SER A 29 26.93 -4.72 -42.89
N THR A 30 26.75 -5.96 -42.40
CA THR A 30 25.52 -6.80 -42.54
C THR A 30 25.71 -8.27 -42.11
N SER A 31 24.84 -8.70 -41.20
CA SER A 31 24.11 -9.98 -41.05
C SER A 31 24.69 -11.36 -41.45
N ASN A 32 24.65 -12.24 -40.43
CA ASN A 32 24.07 -13.60 -40.39
C ASN A 32 24.84 -14.85 -40.89
N SER A 33 25.13 -15.69 -39.88
CA SER A 33 24.78 -17.12 -39.81
C SER A 33 25.55 -18.11 -40.68
N ALA A 34 26.58 -18.73 -40.10
CA ALA A 34 26.72 -20.20 -39.98
C ALA A 34 28.15 -20.56 -39.55
N ALA A 35 28.30 -21.10 -38.34
CA ALA A 35 29.23 -22.21 -38.02
C ALA A 35 29.18 -22.46 -36.50
N ALA A 36 28.17 -23.21 -36.07
CA ALA A 36 28.28 -23.99 -34.85
C ALA A 36 29.38 -25.04 -35.04
N ALA A 37 30.10 -25.32 -33.94
CA ALA A 37 31.08 -26.40 -33.77
C ALA A 37 32.52 -26.15 -34.24
N ALA A 38 33.26 -25.35 -33.46
CA ALA A 38 34.65 -25.67 -33.14
C ALA A 38 35.11 -24.91 -31.87
N ALA A 39 35.82 -25.60 -30.99
CA ALA A 39 36.62 -25.08 -29.88
C ALA A 39 35.91 -24.75 -28.55
N ALA A 40 35.22 -25.75 -28.00
CA ALA A 40 35.36 -26.02 -26.57
C ALA A 40 36.79 -26.55 -26.32
N ALA A 41 37.73 -25.67 -25.95
CA ALA A 41 38.97 -25.94 -25.19
C ALA A 41 40.00 -24.81 -25.39
N ALA A 42 39.96 -23.79 -24.52
CA ALA A 42 41.07 -22.92 -24.08
C ALA A 42 40.44 -21.75 -23.29
N ALA A 43 40.26 -21.89 -21.99
CA ALA A 43 41.21 -21.39 -20.98
C ALA A 43 41.25 -19.85 -20.88
N ASP A 44 40.54 -19.36 -19.86
CA ASP A 44 40.83 -18.20 -19.00
C ASP A 44 41.63 -17.03 -19.59
N ILE A 45 40.93 -15.98 -20.02
CA ILE A 45 41.24 -14.58 -19.68
C ILE A 45 39.90 -13.81 -19.59
N ALA A 46 39.31 -13.74 -18.40
CA ALA A 46 38.13 -12.91 -18.13
C ALA A 46 38.54 -11.42 -18.12
N ALA A 47 38.12 -10.68 -19.14
CA ALA A 47 38.12 -9.21 -19.14
C ALA A 47 36.78 -8.70 -18.54
N PRO A 48 36.76 -7.53 -17.87
CA PRO A 48 35.69 -7.15 -16.95
C PRO A 48 34.45 -6.63 -17.69
N SER A 49 33.30 -7.24 -17.41
CA SER A 49 31.98 -6.74 -17.78
C SER A 49 31.65 -5.49 -16.97
N THR A 50 32.18 -4.35 -17.40
CA THR A 50 31.86 -3.02 -16.87
C THR A 50 30.82 -2.38 -17.79
N LEU A 51 29.54 -2.67 -17.59
CA LEU A 51 28.45 -1.93 -18.26
C LEU A 51 27.09 -2.02 -17.54
N LEU A 52 27.10 -2.18 -16.22
CA LEU A 52 25.96 -1.87 -15.35
C LEU A 52 26.52 -1.12 -14.15
N GLY A 53 25.75 -0.18 -13.59
CA GLY A 53 26.13 0.55 -12.38
C GLY A 53 26.47 -0.40 -11.22
N PRO A 54 26.92 0.11 -10.06
CA PRO A 54 27.35 -0.74 -8.95
C PRO A 54 26.22 -1.70 -8.54
N SER A 55 26.33 -2.95 -8.97
CA SER A 55 25.47 -4.05 -8.54
C SER A 55 25.91 -4.44 -7.13
N LEU A 56 25.17 -3.98 -6.14
CA LEU A 56 25.33 -4.38 -4.75
C LEU A 56 24.97 -5.86 -4.61
N HIS A 57 25.95 -6.72 -4.87
CA HIS A 57 25.82 -8.15 -4.62
C HIS A 57 25.84 -8.40 -3.11
N VAL A 58 24.67 -8.41 -2.50
CA VAL A 58 24.51 -8.87 -1.11
C VAL A 58 24.61 -10.39 -1.11
N HIS A 59 25.54 -10.94 -0.34
CA HIS A 59 25.73 -12.40 -0.23
C HIS A 59 24.45 -13.05 0.31
N SER A 60 23.98 -14.15 -0.28
CA SER A 60 22.68 -14.78 0.07
C SER A 60 22.59 -15.21 1.54
N SER A 61 23.72 -15.54 2.18
CA SER A 61 23.77 -15.87 3.62
C SER A 61 23.83 -14.66 4.55
N PHE A 62 23.88 -13.43 4.04
CA PHE A 62 24.07 -12.23 4.85
C PHE A 62 22.91 -12.02 5.82
N ALA A 63 21.67 -12.14 5.33
CA ALA A 63 20.47 -12.03 6.16
C ALA A 63 20.45 -13.12 7.25
N ASP A 64 20.81 -14.36 6.91
CA ASP A 64 20.81 -15.49 7.85
C ASP A 64 21.87 -15.36 8.95
N GLN A 65 23.00 -14.71 8.66
CA GLN A 65 24.07 -14.47 9.63
C GLN A 65 23.81 -13.25 10.52
N ASN A 66 23.06 -12.25 10.03
CA ASN A 66 22.85 -10.97 10.70
C ASN A 66 21.43 -10.77 11.24
N ASN A 67 20.51 -11.69 11.01
CA ASN A 67 19.11 -11.67 11.45
C ASN A 67 18.92 -11.16 12.90
N LYS A 68 19.62 -11.74 13.88
CA LYS A 68 19.52 -11.27 15.29
C LYS A 68 20.05 -9.85 15.47
N ARG A 69 21.17 -9.51 14.83
CA ARG A 69 21.76 -8.18 14.94
C ARG A 69 20.85 -7.13 14.33
N ILE A 70 20.21 -7.41 13.19
CA ILE A 70 19.27 -6.50 12.54
C ILE A 70 18.11 -6.17 13.48
N VAL A 71 17.47 -7.18 14.08
CA VAL A 71 16.35 -6.97 15.01
C VAL A 71 16.80 -6.17 16.24
N LEU A 72 17.93 -6.54 16.85
CA LEU A 72 18.46 -5.81 18.01
C LEU A 72 18.87 -4.38 17.67
N ALA A 73 19.41 -4.14 16.47
CA ALA A 73 19.78 -2.81 16.00
C ALA A 73 18.55 -1.90 15.87
N LEU A 74 17.45 -2.41 15.31
CA LEU A 74 16.17 -1.69 15.25
C LEU A 74 15.63 -1.36 16.65
N GLN A 75 15.75 -2.30 17.60
CA GLN A 75 15.24 -2.15 18.98
C GLN A 75 16.18 -1.38 19.91
N SER A 76 17.44 -1.15 19.51
CA SER A 76 18.49 -0.61 20.39
C SER A 76 18.27 0.85 20.80
N GLY A 77 17.48 1.60 20.02
CA GLY A 77 17.36 3.05 20.15
C GLY A 77 18.63 3.82 19.72
N LEU A 78 19.69 3.14 19.28
CA LEU A 78 20.93 3.75 18.82
C LEU A 78 20.81 4.18 17.36
N LYS A 79 20.98 5.48 17.09
CA LYS A 79 20.86 6.07 15.75
C LYS A 79 21.70 5.37 14.68
N SER A 80 22.97 5.10 14.95
CA SER A 80 23.88 4.47 13.98
C SER A 80 23.47 3.04 13.63
N GLU A 81 23.03 2.27 14.63
CA GLU A 81 22.59 0.89 14.42
C GLU A 81 21.22 0.85 13.72
N LEU A 82 20.30 1.76 14.07
CA LEU A 82 19.03 1.92 13.39
C LEU A 82 19.22 2.24 11.90
N ILE A 83 20.06 3.23 11.57
CA ILE A 83 20.38 3.59 10.18
C ILE A 83 21.02 2.40 9.44
N TRP A 84 21.98 1.72 10.08
CA TRP A 84 22.61 0.53 9.50
C TRP A 84 21.59 -0.58 9.20
N ALA A 85 20.69 -0.87 10.14
CA ALA A 85 19.66 -1.89 9.98
C ALA A 85 18.66 -1.53 8.88
N LEU A 86 18.18 -0.28 8.85
CA LEU A 86 17.23 0.17 7.82
C LEU A 86 17.86 0.15 6.43
N ASN A 87 19.08 0.66 6.26
CA ASN A 87 19.79 0.60 4.97
C ASN A 87 20.02 -0.84 4.51
N THR A 88 20.38 -1.72 5.44
CA THR A 88 20.55 -3.15 5.19
C THR A 88 19.24 -3.78 4.71
N LEU A 89 18.14 -3.49 5.40
CA LEU A 89 16.82 -4.01 5.05
C LEU A 89 16.29 -3.42 3.75
N THR A 90 16.57 -2.17 3.43
CA THR A 90 16.24 -1.58 2.12
C THR A 90 16.90 -2.39 1.00
N LEU A 91 18.18 -2.73 1.13
CA LEU A 91 18.90 -3.57 0.16
C LEU A 91 18.31 -4.99 0.08
N LEU A 92 18.02 -5.62 1.22
CA LEU A 92 17.44 -6.97 1.28
C LEU A 92 15.98 -7.02 0.82
N SER A 93 15.26 -5.90 0.90
CA SER A 93 13.86 -5.78 0.47
C SER A 93 13.71 -5.53 -1.02
N PHE A 94 14.80 -5.16 -1.71
CA PHE A 94 14.78 -4.88 -3.14
C PHE A 94 14.98 -6.17 -3.95
N LYS A 95 14.03 -6.46 -4.85
CA LYS A 95 14.11 -7.59 -5.78
C LYS A 95 14.30 -7.06 -7.20
N GLU A 96 15.44 -7.35 -7.83
CA GLU A 96 15.67 -6.98 -9.23
C GLU A 96 14.77 -7.82 -10.14
N LYS A 97 14.24 -7.19 -11.20
CA LYS A 97 13.12 -7.70 -12.03
C LYS A 97 13.42 -9.02 -12.76
N GLU A 98 14.68 -9.44 -12.86
CA GLU A 98 15.10 -10.69 -13.53
C GLU A 98 15.62 -11.77 -12.57
N ASP A 99 15.78 -11.47 -11.28
CA ASP A 99 16.25 -12.47 -10.33
C ASP A 99 15.08 -13.37 -9.90
N MET A 100 14.98 -14.53 -10.56
CA MET A 100 14.33 -15.74 -10.04
C MET A 100 14.99 -16.27 -8.75
N ARG A 101 15.72 -15.44 -8.01
CA ARG A 101 16.47 -15.85 -6.84
C ARG A 101 15.53 -16.19 -5.70
N LYS A 102 15.79 -17.34 -5.11
CA LYS A 102 15.33 -17.80 -3.78
C LYS A 102 15.91 -16.96 -2.62
N ASP A 103 16.35 -15.73 -2.92
CA ASP A 103 17.09 -14.84 -2.02
C ASP A 103 16.22 -13.70 -1.47
N SER A 104 14.89 -13.73 -1.70
CA SER A 104 13.98 -12.90 -0.90
C SER A 104 14.23 -13.22 0.58
N THR A 105 14.29 -12.18 1.42
CA THR A 105 14.37 -12.37 2.88
C THR A 105 12.93 -12.58 3.37
N PRO A 106 12.46 -13.83 3.52
CA PRO A 106 11.10 -14.07 3.97
C PRO A 106 11.06 -13.66 5.45
N LEU A 107 9.99 -13.01 5.88
CA LEU A 107 9.79 -12.61 7.28
C LEU A 107 9.91 -13.82 8.22
N ALA A 108 9.54 -15.02 7.73
CA ALA A 108 9.73 -16.28 8.46
C ALA A 108 11.20 -16.60 8.84
N LYS A 109 12.19 -16.10 8.10
CA LYS A 109 13.62 -16.31 8.40
C LYS A 109 14.17 -15.36 9.48
N VAL A 110 13.47 -14.25 9.77
CA VAL A 110 13.91 -13.26 10.75
C VAL A 110 12.77 -13.01 11.76
N PRO A 111 12.63 -13.87 12.79
CA PRO A 111 11.59 -13.71 13.81
C PRO A 111 11.66 -12.34 14.49
N GLY A 112 10.51 -11.68 14.65
CA GLY A 112 10.40 -10.36 15.30
C GLY A 112 10.82 -9.16 14.43
N LEU A 113 11.22 -9.38 13.17
CA LEU A 113 11.60 -8.27 12.27
C LEU A 113 10.43 -7.34 11.98
N LEU A 114 9.25 -7.89 11.69
CA LEU A 114 8.07 -7.08 11.41
C LEU A 114 7.68 -6.24 12.63
N ASP A 115 7.64 -6.83 13.82
CA ASP A 115 7.37 -6.11 15.08
C ASP A 115 8.40 -5.01 15.34
N ALA A 116 9.69 -5.28 15.11
CA ALA A 116 10.74 -4.28 15.29
C ALA A 116 10.63 -3.11 14.31
N LEU A 117 10.23 -3.37 13.05
CA LEU A 117 9.97 -2.31 12.07
C LEU A 117 8.73 -1.47 12.43
N LEU A 118 7.65 -2.13 12.88
CA LEU A 118 6.43 -1.45 13.33
C LEU A 118 6.72 -0.55 14.53
N GLN A 119 7.52 -1.03 15.49
CA GLN A 119 7.92 -0.22 16.65
C GLN A 119 8.64 1.09 16.25
N VAL A 120 9.46 1.07 15.19
CA VAL A 120 10.11 2.31 14.68
C VAL A 120 9.07 3.32 14.18
N VAL A 121 7.99 2.85 13.55
CA VAL A 121 6.88 3.70 13.08
C VAL A 121 6.05 4.19 14.27
N ASP A 122 5.77 3.33 15.25
CA ASP A 122 5.00 3.71 16.43
C ASP A 122 5.73 4.75 17.29
N ASP A 123 7.05 4.58 17.48
CA ASP A 123 7.92 5.53 18.19
C ASP A 123 7.87 6.93 17.57
N TRP A 124 7.82 7.03 16.23
CA TRP A 124 7.63 8.30 15.54
C TRP A 124 6.26 8.90 15.85
N ARG A 125 5.21 8.08 15.76
CA ARG A 125 3.84 8.57 15.92
C ARG A 125 3.52 9.00 17.35
N ASP A 126 4.18 8.42 18.35
CA ASP A 126 4.09 8.86 19.74
C ASP A 126 4.57 10.30 19.95
N ILE A 127 5.44 10.81 19.07
CA ILE A 127 6.01 12.16 19.15
C ILE A 127 5.56 13.12 18.04
N ALA A 128 4.93 12.61 16.96
CA ALA A 128 4.56 13.38 15.78
C ALA A 128 3.39 14.36 16.02
N LEU A 129 2.49 14.08 16.98
CA LEU A 129 1.32 14.92 17.26
C LEU A 129 1.69 16.14 18.13
N PRO A 130 1.35 17.38 17.71
CA PRO A 130 1.46 18.55 18.56
C PRO A 130 0.63 18.37 19.84
N LYS A 131 1.26 18.49 21.02
CA LYS A 131 0.61 18.28 22.33
C LYS A 131 -0.53 19.26 22.61
N ASP A 132 -0.67 20.34 21.85
CA ASP A 132 -1.75 21.34 21.99
C ASP A 132 -3.16 20.77 21.75
N LEU A 133 -3.28 19.65 21.03
CA LEU A 133 -4.54 18.94 20.81
C LEU A 133 -4.80 17.82 21.83
N VAL A 134 -3.83 17.50 22.70
CA VAL A 134 -3.92 16.41 23.69
C VAL A 134 -4.17 16.99 25.09
N LYS A 135 -5.38 17.51 25.33
CA LYS A 135 -5.89 17.79 26.70
C LYS A 135 -6.36 16.51 27.40
N ALA A 136 -5.51 15.50 27.47
CA ALA A 136 -5.72 14.37 28.36
C ALA A 136 -4.40 14.10 29.10
N PRO A 137 -4.40 14.02 30.44
CA PRO A 137 -3.23 13.58 31.18
C PRO A 137 -3.05 12.09 30.89
N ARG A 138 -2.31 11.76 29.83
CA ARG A 138 -1.79 10.41 29.65
C ARG A 138 -0.61 10.29 30.60
N VAL A 139 -0.81 9.51 31.65
CA VAL A 139 0.27 9.05 32.52
C VAL A 139 1.29 8.35 31.63
N ARG A 140 2.50 8.91 31.54
CA ARG A 140 3.63 8.32 30.83
C ARG A 140 4.01 7.01 31.54
N THR A 141 3.59 5.87 31.01
CA THR A 141 4.09 4.55 31.43
C THR A 141 5.34 4.21 30.63
N LEU A 142 6.46 4.85 30.97
CA LEU A 142 7.78 4.42 30.51
C LEU A 142 8.04 3.01 31.06
N GLY A 143 8.31 2.04 30.18
CA GLY A 143 8.80 0.71 30.57
C GLY A 143 7.77 -0.38 30.83
N ALA A 144 6.48 -0.18 30.53
CA ALA A 144 5.43 -1.19 30.78
C ALA A 144 5.62 -2.51 29.98
N ASN A 145 6.45 -2.51 28.93
CA ASN A 145 6.66 -3.65 28.04
C ASN A 145 8.10 -4.21 28.07
N SER A 146 8.95 -3.77 29.01
CA SER A 146 10.31 -4.30 29.16
C SER A 146 10.45 -5.11 30.45
N PHE A 147 10.90 -6.36 30.36
CA PHE A 147 11.26 -7.18 31.53
C PHE A 147 12.54 -6.71 32.23
N VAL A 148 13.26 -5.73 31.69
CA VAL A 148 14.47 -5.16 32.27
C VAL A 148 14.48 -3.65 32.07
N THR A 149 14.22 -2.90 33.14
CA THR A 149 14.63 -1.49 33.21
C THR A 149 16.08 -1.46 33.66
N GLY A 150 16.98 -0.94 32.83
CA GLY A 150 18.43 -0.90 33.05
C GLY A 150 18.93 -0.04 34.22
N PHE A 151 18.11 0.20 35.24
CA PHE A 151 18.51 0.76 36.51
C PHE A 151 18.11 -0.23 37.58
N GLY A 152 19.07 -1.05 38.00
CA GLY A 152 18.89 -1.97 39.11
C GLY A 152 18.48 -1.19 40.35
N ASN A 153 17.25 -1.43 40.79
CA ASN A 153 16.82 -1.40 42.19
C ASN A 153 15.46 -2.10 42.27
N GLU A 154 15.46 -3.23 42.97
CA GLU A 154 14.25 -3.95 43.35
C GLU A 154 13.44 -3.06 44.29
N TYR A 155 12.23 -2.67 43.87
CA TYR A 155 11.24 -2.09 44.79
C TYR A 155 10.08 -3.08 44.94
N GLU A 156 10.06 -3.70 46.11
CA GLU A 156 9.04 -4.60 46.61
C GLU A 156 7.74 -3.81 46.81
N ALA A 157 6.79 -3.94 45.90
CA ALA A 157 5.46 -3.35 46.04
C ALA A 157 4.58 -4.27 46.90
N LEU A 158 4.62 -4.09 48.22
CA LEU A 158 3.60 -4.62 49.12
C LEU A 158 2.27 -3.89 48.90
N GLY A 159 1.21 -4.70 48.84
CA GLY A 159 -0.10 -4.36 48.32
C GLY A 159 -0.84 -3.24 49.06
N SER A 160 -1.53 -2.44 48.25
CA SER A 160 -2.60 -1.55 48.68
C SER A 160 -3.90 -2.35 48.87
N ASN A 161 -4.50 -2.22 50.04
CA ASN A 161 -5.92 -2.49 50.27
C ASN A 161 -6.45 -1.41 51.22
N GLY A 162 -7.46 -0.66 50.79
CA GLY A 162 -8.32 0.08 51.72
C GLY A 162 -8.80 1.45 51.25
N ASN A 163 -10.07 1.49 50.86
CA ASN A 163 -10.94 2.67 50.76
C ASN A 163 -10.81 3.65 51.96
N LEU A 164 -10.97 4.96 51.68
CA LEU A 164 -11.99 5.89 52.26
C LEU A 164 -11.48 7.34 52.41
N GLN A 165 -12.36 8.23 51.94
CA GLN A 165 -12.77 9.53 52.49
C GLN A 165 -11.92 10.81 52.33
N GLN A 166 -12.59 11.74 51.66
CA GLN A 166 -12.54 13.19 51.87
C GLN A 166 -12.48 13.57 53.36
N SER A 167 -11.61 14.53 53.69
CA SER A 167 -11.92 15.59 54.65
C SER A 167 -10.94 16.75 54.51
N GLY A 168 -11.50 17.95 54.36
CA GLY A 168 -10.76 19.19 54.49
C GLY A 168 -10.39 19.48 55.95
N LEU A 169 -9.44 20.39 56.13
CA LEU A 169 -9.21 21.13 57.36
C LEU A 169 -8.42 22.39 56.99
N GLY A 170 -9.09 23.54 57.12
CA GLY A 170 -8.46 24.84 57.11
C GLY A 170 -8.00 25.26 58.51
N PHE A 171 -7.02 26.15 58.54
CA PHE A 171 -6.64 27.06 59.64
C PHE A 171 -5.63 28.04 59.00
N GLY A 172 -5.67 29.37 59.06
CA GLY A 172 -6.53 30.33 59.73
C GLY A 172 -5.73 31.61 60.03
N SER A 173 -6.10 32.73 59.37
CA SER A 173 -5.93 34.15 59.80
C SER A 173 -4.51 34.74 59.97
N SER A 174 -4.21 36.04 59.80
CA SER A 174 -4.85 37.25 59.24
C SER A 174 -3.89 38.42 59.51
N PHE A 175 -3.71 39.38 58.59
CA PHE A 175 -3.56 40.82 58.91
C PHE A 175 -3.87 41.66 57.65
N ALA A 176 -4.74 42.67 57.83
CA ALA A 176 -5.24 43.65 56.84
C ALA A 176 -4.20 44.79 56.61
N GLU A 177 -4.19 45.61 55.54
CA GLU A 177 -5.21 46.58 55.12
C GLU A 177 -4.84 47.26 53.76
N ALA A 178 -5.88 47.78 53.07
CA ALA A 178 -5.93 48.92 52.12
C ALA A 178 -5.49 48.81 50.63
N SER A 179 -6.31 49.43 49.75
CA SER A 179 -6.33 49.43 48.26
C SER A 179 -5.87 50.81 47.67
N PRO A 180 -6.03 51.16 46.36
CA PRO A 180 -5.94 50.45 45.07
C PRO A 180 -5.01 51.17 44.02
N HIS A 181 -4.91 50.60 42.80
CA HIS A 181 -4.34 51.14 41.54
C HIS A 181 -2.80 51.15 41.34
N ASN A 182 -2.31 50.31 40.42
CA ASN A 182 -1.65 50.78 39.18
C ASN A 182 -1.37 49.65 38.18
N VAL A 183 -1.56 49.98 36.91
CA VAL A 183 -1.39 49.13 35.73
C VAL A 183 0.07 48.71 35.57
N ALA A 184 0.35 47.40 35.61
CA ALA A 184 1.60 46.83 35.12
C ALA A 184 1.36 45.43 34.54
N LYS A 185 1.82 45.23 33.30
CA LYS A 185 1.73 44.04 32.45
C LYS A 185 2.09 42.74 33.19
N PRO A 186 1.39 41.61 32.98
CA PRO A 186 1.90 40.32 33.39
C PRO A 186 2.91 39.83 32.34
N ARG A 187 4.18 40.15 32.57
CA ARG A 187 5.31 39.48 31.92
C ARG A 187 5.68 38.29 32.81
N SER A 188 4.91 37.21 32.72
CA SER A 188 5.14 36.00 33.53
C SER A 188 4.52 34.74 32.91
N SER A 189 4.60 34.61 31.57
CA SER A 189 4.20 33.38 30.87
C SER A 189 5.28 32.81 29.94
N GLU A 190 6.38 33.55 29.69
CA GLU A 190 7.46 33.05 28.81
C GLU A 190 8.37 32.03 29.51
N TRP A 191 8.50 32.07 30.84
CA TRP A 191 9.49 31.23 31.53
C TRP A 191 9.11 29.74 31.62
N TRP A 192 7.83 29.40 31.48
CA TRP A 192 7.37 28.00 31.51
C TRP A 192 7.30 27.34 30.13
N ALA A 193 7.44 28.12 29.04
CA ALA A 193 7.44 27.59 27.67
C ALA A 193 8.86 27.26 27.17
N ASP A 194 9.91 27.85 27.78
CA ASP A 194 11.30 27.63 27.38
C ASP A 194 11.92 26.35 27.98
N GLU A 195 11.31 25.78 29.03
CA GLU A 195 11.73 24.50 29.64
C GLU A 195 11.26 23.28 28.81
N ASP A 196 10.46 23.49 27.76
CA ASP A 196 10.04 22.43 26.84
C ASP A 196 11.18 21.91 25.94
N GLY A 197 12.40 22.44 26.02
CA GLY A 197 13.54 21.96 25.24
C GLY A 197 14.42 20.89 25.91
N LEU A 198 14.31 20.69 27.22
CA LEU A 198 15.30 19.88 27.96
C LEU A 198 15.04 18.36 27.89
N PHE A 199 13.79 17.96 27.64
CA PHE A 199 13.36 16.55 27.58
C PHE A 199 12.51 16.24 26.34
N ASN A 200 12.28 17.20 25.46
CA ASN A 200 11.68 16.95 24.15
C ASN A 200 12.82 16.89 23.10
N LEU A 201 12.64 16.06 22.07
CA LEU A 201 13.55 16.07 20.92
C LEU A 201 13.54 17.47 20.30
N ASP A 202 14.71 17.98 19.99
CA ASP A 202 14.86 19.14 19.13
C ASP A 202 14.27 18.84 17.73
N GLU A 203 14.09 19.89 16.93
CA GLU A 203 13.50 19.73 15.59
C GLU A 203 14.35 18.79 14.71
N GLU A 204 15.67 18.78 14.91
CA GLU A 204 16.59 17.86 14.24
C GLU A 204 16.34 16.40 14.67
N GLY A 205 16.27 16.11 15.97
CA GLY A 205 15.95 14.79 16.48
C GLY A 205 14.56 14.29 16.06
N ARG A 206 13.57 15.20 15.94
CA ARG A 206 12.25 14.87 15.38
C ARG A 206 12.35 14.49 13.90
N ALA A 207 12.99 15.31 13.08
CA ALA A 207 13.17 15.03 11.66
C ALA A 207 13.91 13.70 11.41
N GLU A 208 14.89 13.37 12.24
CA GLU A 208 15.60 12.09 12.17
C GLU A 208 14.71 10.89 12.49
N LYS A 209 13.83 11.01 13.49
CA LYS A 209 12.85 9.97 13.83
C LYS A 209 11.81 9.80 12.72
N GLN A 210 11.35 10.90 12.10
CA GLN A 210 10.48 10.86 10.93
C GLN A 210 11.14 10.09 9.78
N GLN A 211 12.39 10.41 9.46
CA GLN A 211 13.13 9.75 8.40
C GLN A 211 13.33 8.25 8.68
N GLY A 212 13.55 7.89 9.95
CA GLY A 212 13.60 6.50 10.40
C GLY A 212 12.28 5.77 10.17
N ALA A 213 11.15 6.39 10.49
CA ALA A 213 9.82 5.84 10.26
C ALA A 213 9.51 5.69 8.76
N VAL A 214 9.84 6.68 7.94
CA VAL A 214 9.68 6.62 6.46
C VAL A 214 10.53 5.49 5.87
N ALA A 215 11.77 5.33 6.33
CA ALA A 215 12.63 4.22 5.89
C ALA A 215 12.06 2.86 6.34
N ALA A 216 11.52 2.76 7.56
CA ALA A 216 10.87 1.54 8.03
C ALA A 216 9.59 1.22 7.24
N SER A 217 8.74 2.21 6.95
CA SER A 217 7.52 2.03 6.15
C SER A 217 7.84 1.62 4.73
N ASN A 218 8.91 2.15 4.13
CA ASN A 218 9.41 1.73 2.81
C ASN A 218 9.80 0.23 2.81
N VAL A 219 10.50 -0.24 3.85
CA VAL A 219 10.86 -1.66 3.99
C VAL A 219 9.62 -2.53 4.14
N ILE A 220 8.66 -2.13 4.99
CA ILE A 220 7.37 -2.83 5.17
C ILE A 220 6.63 -2.91 3.84
N ARG A 221 6.54 -1.79 3.12
CA ARG A 221 5.93 -1.70 1.80
C ARG A 221 6.60 -2.68 0.84
N ASN A 222 7.92 -2.71 0.76
CA ASN A 222 8.63 -3.64 -0.12
C ASN A 222 8.41 -5.12 0.26
N PHE A 223 8.37 -5.43 1.56
CA PHE A 223 8.05 -6.78 2.02
C PHE A 223 6.64 -7.21 1.61
N SER A 224 5.68 -6.30 1.53
CA SER A 224 4.33 -6.65 1.08
C SER A 224 4.35 -7.23 -0.34
N PHE A 225 5.21 -6.74 -1.25
CA PHE A 225 5.33 -7.23 -2.62
C PHE A 225 6.03 -8.60 -2.75
N MET A 226 6.47 -9.21 -1.63
CA MET A 226 7.04 -10.55 -1.63
C MET A 226 5.95 -11.59 -1.36
N PRO A 227 5.71 -12.56 -2.27
CA PRO A 227 4.66 -13.57 -2.11
C PRO A 227 4.80 -14.43 -0.85
N GLU A 228 6.01 -14.59 -0.31
CA GLU A 228 6.21 -15.35 0.93
C GLU A 228 5.79 -14.56 2.19
N ASN A 229 5.66 -13.24 2.09
CA ASN A 229 5.41 -12.34 3.22
C ASN A 229 3.95 -11.87 3.30
N GLU A 230 3.24 -11.79 2.18
CA GLU A 230 1.88 -11.24 2.10
C GLU A 230 0.91 -11.90 3.11
N VAL A 231 0.97 -13.23 3.25
CA VAL A 231 0.10 -13.98 4.18
C VAL A 231 0.43 -13.64 5.63
N ILE A 232 1.71 -13.58 5.97
CA ILE A 232 2.17 -13.26 7.33
C ILE A 232 1.72 -11.84 7.69
N MET A 233 1.93 -10.89 6.79
CA MET A 233 1.58 -9.48 7.00
C MET A 233 0.07 -9.26 7.09
N ALA A 234 -0.72 -9.89 6.20
CA ALA A 234 -2.19 -9.79 6.21
C ALA A 234 -2.83 -10.42 7.45
N GLN A 235 -2.14 -11.35 8.12
CA GLN A 235 -2.58 -11.94 9.40
C GLN A 235 -2.01 -11.21 10.63
N HIS A 236 -1.12 -10.24 10.42
CA HIS A 236 -0.46 -9.51 11.49
C HIS A 236 -1.28 -8.28 11.91
N ARG A 237 -2.11 -8.42 12.95
CA ARG A 237 -3.02 -7.37 13.41
C ARG A 237 -2.31 -6.01 13.60
N HIS A 238 -1.17 -6.00 14.30
CA HIS A 238 -0.43 -4.77 14.55
C HIS A 238 0.05 -4.11 13.25
N CYS A 239 0.43 -4.89 12.23
CA CYS A 239 0.87 -4.37 10.94
C CYS A 239 -0.27 -3.62 10.25
N LEU A 240 -1.46 -4.24 10.24
CA LEU A 240 -2.63 -3.64 9.63
C LEU A 240 -3.11 -2.42 10.41
N GLU A 241 -3.09 -2.46 11.74
CA GLU A 241 -3.47 -1.34 12.58
C GLU A 241 -2.58 -0.12 12.34
N THR A 242 -1.25 -0.30 12.32
CA THR A 242 -0.29 0.79 12.00
C THR A 242 -0.56 1.36 10.61
N VAL A 243 -0.74 0.49 9.60
CA VAL A 243 -1.02 0.92 8.22
C VAL A 243 -2.33 1.68 8.10
N PHE A 244 -3.43 1.19 8.69
CA PHE A 244 -4.71 1.89 8.68
C PHE A 244 -4.68 3.18 9.48
N GLN A 245 -3.85 3.26 10.51
CA GLN A 245 -3.69 4.48 11.28
C GLN A 245 -2.99 5.57 10.46
N CYS A 246 -1.92 5.24 9.71
CA CYS A 246 -1.30 6.18 8.76
C CYS A 246 -2.31 6.67 7.70
N ILE A 247 -3.19 5.79 7.22
CA ILE A 247 -4.24 6.11 6.25
C ILE A 247 -5.32 7.00 6.87
N GLU A 248 -5.69 6.78 8.13
CA GLU A 248 -6.68 7.60 8.84
C GLU A 248 -6.16 9.02 9.11
N ASP A 249 -4.88 9.14 9.46
CA ASP A 249 -4.22 10.39 9.82
C ASP A 249 -3.64 11.15 8.59
N TYR A 250 -4.07 10.81 7.36
CA TYR A 250 -3.48 11.29 6.10
C TYR A 250 -3.41 12.80 5.88
N VAL A 251 -4.15 13.58 6.68
CA VAL A 251 -4.16 15.05 6.62
C VAL A 251 -2.96 15.63 7.38
N THR A 252 -2.51 14.96 8.44
CA THR A 252 -1.44 15.43 9.33
C THR A 252 -0.17 14.59 9.24
N GLU A 253 -0.28 13.36 8.74
CA GLU A 253 0.83 12.44 8.59
C GLU A 253 1.72 12.81 7.41
N ASP A 254 2.97 12.34 7.44
CA ASP A 254 3.92 12.49 6.34
C ASP A 254 3.41 11.84 5.03
N GLU A 255 3.55 12.54 3.90
CA GLU A 255 3.03 12.08 2.61
C GLU A 255 3.64 10.74 2.15
N GLU A 256 4.91 10.49 2.44
CA GLU A 256 5.60 9.23 2.11
C GLU A 256 5.15 8.10 3.03
N LEU A 257 4.87 8.37 4.31
CA LEU A 257 4.27 7.38 5.21
C LEU A 257 2.88 6.95 4.73
N VAL A 258 2.04 7.91 4.35
CA VAL A 258 0.68 7.64 3.81
C VAL A 258 0.78 6.84 2.51
N THR A 259 1.67 7.23 1.61
CA THR A 259 1.86 6.54 0.33
C THR A 259 2.32 5.10 0.53
N ASN A 260 3.32 4.88 1.40
CA ASN A 260 3.78 3.54 1.75
C ASN A 260 2.70 2.67 2.39
N ALA A 261 1.92 3.25 3.30
CA ALA A 261 0.80 2.56 3.94
C ALA A 261 -0.26 2.13 2.91
N LEU A 262 -0.62 3.03 1.98
CA LEU A 262 -1.58 2.73 0.92
C LEU A 262 -1.09 1.64 -0.03
N GLU A 263 0.16 1.70 -0.48
CA GLU A 263 0.72 0.68 -1.36
C GLU A 263 0.82 -0.68 -0.66
N THR A 264 1.22 -0.69 0.63
CA THR A 264 1.23 -1.88 1.47
C THR A 264 -0.16 -2.51 1.54
N ILE A 265 -1.18 -1.73 1.91
CA ILE A 265 -2.53 -2.31 2.12
C ILE A 265 -3.20 -2.72 0.82
N VAL A 266 -2.97 -2.00 -0.29
CA VAL A 266 -3.48 -2.39 -1.62
C VAL A 266 -2.90 -3.74 -2.04
N ASN A 267 -1.63 -3.98 -1.74
CA ASN A 267 -1.00 -5.26 -2.04
C ASN A 267 -1.54 -6.39 -1.16
N LEU A 268 -1.75 -6.14 0.14
CA LEU A 268 -2.30 -7.12 1.08
C LEU A 268 -3.82 -7.35 0.95
N ALA A 269 -4.54 -6.44 0.28
CA ALA A 269 -5.99 -6.42 0.20
C ALA A 269 -6.67 -7.74 -0.19
N PRO A 270 -6.15 -8.55 -1.15
CA PRO A 270 -6.78 -9.83 -1.51
C PRO A 270 -6.82 -10.85 -0.37
N LEU A 271 -5.94 -10.72 0.62
CA LEU A 271 -5.83 -11.61 1.78
C LEU A 271 -6.40 -10.99 3.06
N LEU A 272 -6.81 -9.72 3.00
CA LEU A 272 -7.27 -8.98 4.16
C LEU A 272 -8.71 -9.37 4.52
N ASP A 273 -8.90 -9.78 5.78
CA ASP A 273 -10.20 -9.93 6.44
C ASP A 273 -10.33 -8.85 7.52
N LEU A 274 -11.30 -7.95 7.35
CA LEU A 274 -11.54 -6.83 8.27
C LEU A 274 -11.89 -7.29 9.69
N ARG A 275 -12.38 -8.53 9.89
CA ARG A 275 -12.66 -9.09 11.23
C ARG A 275 -11.42 -9.18 12.11
N ILE A 276 -10.22 -9.06 11.54
CA ILE A 276 -8.98 -9.01 12.32
C ILE A 276 -8.99 -7.85 13.33
N PHE A 277 -9.68 -6.74 13.04
CA PHE A 277 -9.85 -5.60 13.94
C PHE A 277 -10.84 -5.87 15.09
N SER A 278 -11.63 -6.93 14.98
CA SER A 278 -12.69 -7.33 15.91
C SER A 278 -12.18 -8.24 17.04
N SER A 279 -10.90 -8.63 16.97
CA SER A 279 -10.27 -9.53 17.94
C SER A 279 -10.31 -8.99 19.36
N SER A 280 -10.52 -9.89 20.32
CA SER A 280 -10.40 -9.62 21.77
C SER A 280 -8.95 -9.56 22.27
N LYS A 281 -7.97 -9.83 21.38
CA LYS A 281 -6.55 -9.72 21.72
C LYS A 281 -6.22 -8.26 22.06
N PRO A 282 -5.31 -8.03 23.03
CA PRO A 282 -4.87 -6.68 23.34
C PRO A 282 -4.28 -6.03 22.09
N SER A 283 -4.72 -4.82 21.83
CA SER A 283 -4.24 -3.96 20.75
C SER A 283 -3.85 -2.61 21.34
N TYR A 284 -2.70 -2.12 20.89
CA TYR A 284 -2.16 -0.81 21.26
C TYR A 284 -2.79 0.31 20.39
N ILE A 285 -3.21 -0.03 19.17
CA ILE A 285 -3.77 0.89 18.19
C ILE A 285 -5.27 0.59 18.02
N LYS A 286 -6.13 1.50 18.50
CA LYS A 286 -7.60 1.29 18.55
C LYS A 286 -8.30 1.47 17.18
N ILE A 287 -7.89 0.73 16.16
CA ILE A 287 -8.60 0.67 14.88
C ILE A 287 -9.69 -0.40 14.96
N THR A 288 -10.91 -0.03 14.58
CA THR A 288 -12.05 -0.93 14.41
C THR A 288 -12.33 -1.12 12.92
N GLU A 289 -13.13 -2.12 12.56
CA GLU A 289 -13.53 -2.40 11.17
C GLU A 289 -14.21 -1.18 10.56
N LYS A 290 -15.08 -0.52 11.33
CA LYS A 290 -15.77 0.69 10.90
C LYS A 290 -14.79 1.84 10.65
N ARG A 291 -13.79 2.03 11.54
CA ARG A 291 -12.76 3.06 11.37
C ARG A 291 -11.87 2.77 10.15
N ALA A 292 -11.51 1.51 9.93
CA ALA A 292 -10.75 1.11 8.76
C ALA A 292 -11.48 1.48 7.46
N VAL A 293 -12.78 1.16 7.35
CA VAL A 293 -13.58 1.56 6.17
C VAL A 293 -13.71 3.09 6.05
N GLN A 294 -13.88 3.81 7.17
CA GLN A 294 -13.93 5.27 7.16
C GLN A 294 -12.60 5.90 6.72
N ALA A 295 -11.46 5.34 7.10
CA ALA A 295 -10.15 5.78 6.65
C ALA A 295 -9.99 5.64 5.13
N ILE A 296 -10.43 4.51 4.56
CA ILE A 296 -10.45 4.30 3.10
C ILE A 296 -11.34 5.34 2.42
N MET A 297 -12.52 5.62 2.98
CA MET A 297 -13.43 6.65 2.46
C MET A 297 -12.82 8.05 2.53
N GLY A 298 -12.05 8.37 3.57
CA GLY A 298 -11.30 9.62 3.69
C GLY A 298 -10.29 9.78 2.54
N ILE A 299 -9.45 8.76 2.32
CA ILE A 299 -8.48 8.76 1.22
C ILE A 299 -9.16 8.80 -0.16
N LEU A 300 -10.26 8.07 -0.34
CA LEU A 300 -11.01 8.10 -1.60
C LEU A 300 -11.51 9.53 -1.93
N GLY A 301 -11.76 10.34 -0.91
CA GLY A 301 -12.09 11.76 -1.00
C GLY A 301 -10.90 12.70 -1.19
N SER A 302 -9.65 12.21 -1.14
CA SER A 302 -8.45 13.02 -1.20
C SER A 302 -8.27 13.77 -2.54
N SER A 303 -7.63 14.93 -2.46
CA SER A 303 -7.17 15.72 -3.62
C SER A 303 -5.92 15.12 -4.28
N VAL A 304 -5.19 14.26 -3.59
CA VAL A 304 -3.98 13.61 -4.13
C VAL A 304 -4.39 12.48 -5.06
N LYS A 305 -4.05 12.63 -6.35
CA LYS A 305 -4.46 11.68 -7.40
C LYS A 305 -4.04 10.25 -7.09
N ALA A 306 -2.78 10.05 -6.71
CA ALA A 306 -2.26 8.72 -6.41
C ALA A 306 -3.05 8.03 -5.29
N TRP A 307 -3.40 8.78 -4.25
CA TRP A 307 -4.08 8.24 -3.07
C TRP A 307 -5.52 7.85 -3.34
N HIS A 308 -6.31 8.68 -4.03
CA HIS A 308 -7.68 8.29 -4.35
C HIS A 308 -7.75 7.13 -5.36
N CYS A 309 -6.74 6.96 -6.23
CA CYS A 309 -6.64 5.80 -7.12
C CYS A 309 -6.37 4.53 -6.31
N ALA A 310 -5.39 4.58 -5.40
CA ALA A 310 -5.07 3.49 -4.50
C ALA A 310 -6.26 3.10 -3.61
N ALA A 311 -7.02 4.07 -3.06
CA ALA A 311 -8.21 3.77 -2.28
C ALA A 311 -9.34 3.14 -3.12
N ALA A 312 -9.53 3.59 -4.36
CA ALA A 312 -10.49 2.95 -5.28
C ALA A 312 -10.09 1.50 -5.56
N GLU A 313 -8.82 1.26 -5.87
CA GLU A 313 -8.30 -0.10 -6.07
C GLU A 313 -8.40 -0.96 -4.82
N LEU A 314 -8.08 -0.43 -3.64
CA LEU A 314 -8.22 -1.09 -2.35
C LEU A 314 -9.67 -1.56 -2.13
N LEU A 315 -10.67 -0.69 -2.32
CA LEU A 315 -12.08 -1.06 -2.21
C LEU A 315 -12.44 -2.17 -3.20
N GLY A 316 -11.99 -2.05 -4.44
CA GLY A 316 -12.22 -3.06 -5.47
C GLY A 316 -11.60 -4.42 -5.13
N ARG A 317 -10.45 -4.46 -4.46
CA ARG A 317 -9.81 -5.72 -4.04
C ARG A 317 -10.45 -6.30 -2.77
N LEU A 318 -10.82 -5.45 -1.81
CA LEU A 318 -11.40 -5.89 -0.54
C LEU A 318 -12.78 -6.53 -0.71
N ILE A 319 -13.61 -5.99 -1.61
CA ILE A 319 -14.97 -6.49 -1.84
C ILE A 319 -15.00 -7.88 -2.48
N ILE A 320 -13.89 -8.35 -3.06
CA ILE A 320 -13.78 -9.72 -3.60
C ILE A 320 -13.90 -10.74 -2.47
N ASN A 321 -13.46 -10.40 -1.25
CA ASN A 321 -13.61 -11.28 -0.10
C ASN A 321 -15.02 -11.12 0.50
N PRO A 322 -15.87 -12.17 0.47
CA PRO A 322 -17.25 -12.08 0.95
C PRO A 322 -17.34 -11.78 2.46
N ASP A 323 -16.32 -12.13 3.24
CA ASP A 323 -16.27 -11.82 4.67
C ASP A 323 -16.17 -10.30 4.93
N ASN A 324 -15.71 -9.51 3.95
CA ASN A 324 -15.62 -8.06 4.06
C ASN A 324 -16.93 -7.34 3.69
N GLU A 325 -17.85 -7.99 2.97
CA GLU A 325 -19.10 -7.38 2.50
C GLU A 325 -19.92 -6.72 3.63
N PRO A 326 -20.15 -7.34 4.80
CA PRO A 326 -20.97 -6.73 5.86
C PRO A 326 -20.44 -5.37 6.35
N PHE A 327 -19.13 -5.14 6.21
CA PHE A 327 -18.48 -3.89 6.63
C PHE A 327 -18.49 -2.83 5.52
N LEU A 328 -18.45 -3.24 4.26
CA LEU A 328 -18.41 -2.34 3.10
C LEU A 328 -19.80 -1.91 2.62
N LEU A 329 -20.78 -2.82 2.61
CA LEU A 329 -22.14 -2.57 2.11
C LEU A 329 -22.86 -1.38 2.78
N PRO A 330 -22.70 -1.10 4.09
CA PRO A 330 -23.27 0.10 4.71
C PRO A 330 -22.80 1.42 4.07
N PHE A 331 -21.64 1.43 3.41
CA PHE A 331 -21.05 2.60 2.77
C PHE A 331 -21.20 2.59 1.24
N VAL A 332 -21.86 1.57 0.66
CA VAL A 332 -21.87 1.33 -0.79
C VAL A 332 -22.38 2.53 -1.61
N SER A 333 -23.40 3.25 -1.14
CA SER A 333 -23.91 4.44 -1.83
C SER A 333 -22.88 5.58 -1.89
N GLN A 334 -22.11 5.77 -0.81
CA GLN A 334 -21.05 6.77 -0.76
C GLN A 334 -19.87 6.36 -1.66
N ILE A 335 -19.54 5.06 -1.66
CA ILE A 335 -18.52 4.47 -2.53
C ILE A 335 -18.91 4.67 -3.99
N HIS A 336 -20.11 4.26 -4.41
CA HIS A 336 -20.58 4.40 -5.79
C HIS A 336 -20.53 5.84 -6.27
N LYS A 337 -21.10 6.79 -5.50
CA LYS A 337 -21.04 8.21 -5.82
C LYS A 337 -19.61 8.67 -6.12
N ARG A 338 -18.67 8.33 -5.23
CA ARG A 338 -17.29 8.77 -5.37
C ARG A 338 -16.55 8.08 -6.51
N LEU A 339 -16.73 6.78 -6.71
CA LEU A 339 -16.15 6.05 -7.85
C LEU A 339 -16.70 6.57 -9.19
N VAL A 340 -17.99 6.86 -9.26
CA VAL A 340 -18.63 7.46 -10.43
C VAL A 340 -18.06 8.86 -10.70
N ASP A 341 -17.73 9.65 -9.67
CA ASP A 341 -17.02 10.93 -9.83
C ASP A 341 -15.62 10.76 -10.41
N LEU A 342 -14.87 9.73 -9.99
CA LEU A 342 -13.54 9.44 -10.53
C LEU A 342 -13.56 9.10 -12.03
N LEU A 343 -14.65 8.51 -12.56
CA LEU A 343 -14.79 8.25 -14.00
C LEU A 343 -14.75 9.53 -14.85
N SER A 344 -15.10 10.68 -14.25
CA SER A 344 -15.11 11.98 -14.95
C SER A 344 -13.74 12.63 -15.03
N LEU A 345 -12.78 12.18 -14.23
CA LEU A 345 -11.44 12.73 -14.26
C LEU A 345 -10.75 12.33 -15.56
N PRO A 346 -10.03 13.25 -16.24
CA PRO A 346 -9.21 12.93 -17.42
C PRO A 346 -7.91 12.21 -17.00
N ALA A 347 -8.03 11.23 -16.11
CA ALA A 347 -6.95 10.50 -15.49
C ALA A 347 -7.18 9.01 -15.71
N LEU A 348 -6.41 8.42 -16.62
CA LEU A 348 -6.52 7.03 -17.04
C LEU A 348 -6.45 6.06 -15.85
N ASP A 349 -5.48 6.25 -14.95
CA ASP A 349 -5.33 5.40 -13.76
C ASP A 349 -6.54 5.47 -12.82
N ALA A 350 -7.13 6.67 -12.67
CA ALA A 350 -8.31 6.87 -11.83
C ALA A 350 -9.55 6.20 -12.44
N GLN A 351 -9.71 6.30 -13.77
CA GLN A 351 -10.77 5.60 -14.49
C GLN A 351 -10.60 4.08 -14.38
N ALA A 352 -9.38 3.57 -14.56
CA ALA A 352 -9.09 2.15 -14.45
C ALA A 352 -9.40 1.60 -13.05
N ALA A 353 -8.95 2.29 -12.00
CA ALA A 353 -9.22 1.92 -10.61
C ALA A 353 -10.72 1.98 -10.29
N ALA A 354 -11.40 3.05 -10.71
CA ALA A 354 -12.84 3.22 -10.48
C ALA A 354 -13.69 2.17 -11.21
N VAL A 355 -13.43 1.91 -12.49
CA VAL A 355 -14.12 0.85 -13.24
C VAL A 355 -13.84 -0.53 -12.63
N GLY A 356 -12.60 -0.80 -12.22
CA GLY A 356 -12.24 -2.05 -11.56
C GLY A 356 -13.03 -2.28 -10.28
N ALA A 357 -13.14 -1.25 -9.43
CA ALA A 357 -13.90 -1.31 -8.20
C ALA A 357 -15.41 -1.42 -8.42
N LEU A 358 -15.98 -0.62 -9.34
CA LEU A 358 -17.39 -0.67 -9.71
C LEU A 358 -17.79 -2.03 -10.30
N TYR A 359 -16.92 -2.63 -11.10
CA TYR A 359 -17.13 -3.98 -11.65
C TYR A 359 -17.26 -5.00 -10.52
N ASN A 360 -16.31 -5.04 -9.59
CA ASN A 360 -16.35 -5.99 -8.50
C ASN A 360 -17.56 -5.75 -7.58
N LEU A 361 -17.92 -4.49 -7.30
CA LEU A 361 -19.09 -4.13 -6.49
C LEU A 361 -20.42 -4.56 -7.15
N ALA A 362 -20.54 -4.41 -8.47
CA ALA A 362 -21.75 -4.79 -9.21
C ALA A 362 -22.00 -6.31 -9.20
N GLU A 363 -20.94 -7.11 -9.08
CA GLU A 363 -21.03 -8.57 -9.04
C GLU A 363 -21.41 -9.13 -7.66
N VAL A 364 -21.32 -8.33 -6.58
CA VAL A 364 -21.61 -8.78 -5.21
C VAL A 364 -23.07 -9.23 -5.05
N ASN A 365 -24.01 -8.31 -5.27
CA ASN A 365 -25.44 -8.57 -5.07
C ASN A 365 -26.33 -7.62 -5.87
N MET A 366 -27.62 -7.92 -5.90
CA MET A 366 -28.65 -7.12 -6.56
C MET A 366 -28.69 -5.68 -6.02
N ASP A 367 -28.59 -5.47 -4.71
CA ASP A 367 -28.67 -4.14 -4.08
C ASP A 367 -27.56 -3.20 -4.56
N CYS A 368 -26.33 -3.71 -4.73
CA CYS A 368 -25.24 -2.98 -5.36
C CYS A 368 -25.60 -2.53 -6.78
N ARG A 369 -26.15 -3.42 -7.61
CA ARG A 369 -26.55 -3.08 -8.99
C ARG A 369 -27.65 -2.01 -9.03
N LEU A 370 -28.66 -2.13 -8.17
CA LEU A 370 -29.75 -1.15 -8.08
C LEU A 370 -29.23 0.23 -7.63
N LYS A 371 -28.37 0.26 -6.62
CA LYS A 371 -27.74 1.50 -6.13
C LYS A 371 -26.79 2.11 -7.15
N LEU A 372 -26.05 1.31 -7.91
CA LEU A 372 -25.17 1.83 -8.96
C LEU A 372 -25.96 2.42 -10.15
N ALA A 373 -27.01 1.73 -10.62
CA ALA A 373 -27.82 2.23 -11.72
C ALA A 373 -28.59 3.51 -11.36
N SER A 374 -29.00 3.65 -10.09
CA SER A 374 -29.65 4.86 -9.58
C SER A 374 -28.68 6.00 -9.25
N GLU A 375 -27.36 5.74 -9.22
CA GLU A 375 -26.37 6.78 -8.98
C GLU A 375 -26.30 7.75 -10.15
N ARG A 376 -26.23 9.05 -9.82
CA ARG A 376 -26.34 10.09 -10.81
C ARG A 376 -25.16 10.01 -11.78
N TRP A 377 -25.47 10.01 -13.09
CA TRP A 377 -24.49 9.96 -14.18
C TRP A 377 -23.70 8.65 -14.28
N ALA A 378 -24.00 7.62 -13.50
CA ALA A 378 -23.25 6.36 -13.57
C ALA A 378 -23.26 5.74 -14.97
N ILE A 379 -24.46 5.57 -15.56
CA ILE A 379 -24.63 5.00 -16.90
C ILE A 379 -23.96 5.86 -17.97
N ASP A 380 -24.17 7.19 -17.92
CA ASP A 380 -23.59 8.15 -18.86
C ASP A 380 -22.04 8.11 -18.84
N ARG A 381 -21.45 8.09 -17.65
CA ARG A 381 -19.99 8.06 -17.48
C ARG A 381 -19.37 6.73 -17.88
N LEU A 382 -20.05 5.60 -17.62
CA LEU A 382 -19.63 4.29 -18.12
C LEU A 382 -19.67 4.25 -19.66
N LEU A 383 -20.73 4.77 -20.26
CA LEU A 383 -20.84 4.91 -21.72
C LEU A 383 -19.73 5.79 -22.29
N LYS A 384 -19.39 6.89 -21.61
CA LYS A 384 -18.28 7.75 -22.01
C LYS A 384 -16.96 6.98 -22.04
N VAL A 385 -16.64 6.19 -21.02
CA VAL A 385 -15.42 5.35 -20.98
C VAL A 385 -15.35 4.39 -22.17
N ILE A 386 -16.49 3.85 -22.61
CA ILE A 386 -16.56 2.93 -23.76
C ILE A 386 -16.40 3.70 -25.09
N LYS A 387 -17.10 4.84 -25.24
CA LYS A 387 -17.08 5.66 -26.47
C LYS A 387 -15.75 6.40 -26.68
N THR A 388 -15.08 6.83 -25.61
CA THR A 388 -13.73 7.40 -25.64
C THR A 388 -12.77 6.36 -25.06
N PRO A 389 -12.31 5.40 -25.88
CA PRO A 389 -11.70 4.18 -25.37
C PRO A 389 -10.42 4.46 -24.58
N HIS A 390 -10.36 3.86 -23.40
CA HIS A 390 -9.17 3.79 -22.56
C HIS A 390 -8.05 3.00 -23.27
N PRO A 391 -6.75 3.35 -23.12
CA PRO A 391 -5.66 2.62 -23.77
C PRO A 391 -5.53 1.16 -23.33
N VAL A 392 -6.08 0.82 -22.16
CA VAL A 392 -6.20 -0.55 -21.67
C VAL A 392 -7.58 -1.10 -22.03
N PRO A 393 -7.72 -2.01 -23.02
CA PRO A 393 -9.02 -2.48 -23.53
C PRO A 393 -9.88 -3.18 -22.48
N GLU A 394 -9.22 -3.80 -21.50
CA GLU A 394 -9.86 -4.49 -20.38
C GLU A 394 -10.75 -3.56 -19.55
N ILE A 395 -10.40 -2.27 -19.45
CA ILE A 395 -11.19 -1.28 -18.72
C ILE A 395 -12.52 -1.02 -19.43
N CYS A 396 -12.48 -0.82 -20.74
CA CYS A 396 -13.70 -0.67 -21.54
C CYS A 396 -14.55 -1.94 -21.53
N ARG A 397 -13.92 -3.12 -21.56
CA ARG A 397 -14.62 -4.42 -21.43
C ARG A 397 -15.36 -4.53 -20.09
N LYS A 398 -14.70 -4.21 -18.98
CA LYS A 398 -15.31 -4.18 -17.64
C LYS A 398 -16.45 -3.16 -17.57
N ALA A 399 -16.29 -1.97 -18.14
CA ALA A 399 -17.36 -0.97 -18.21
C ALA A 399 -18.61 -1.50 -18.96
N ALA A 400 -18.41 -2.20 -20.08
CA ALA A 400 -19.50 -2.83 -20.81
C ALA A 400 -20.17 -3.96 -20.00
N MET A 401 -19.39 -4.79 -19.31
CA MET A 401 -19.93 -5.82 -18.42
C MET A 401 -20.69 -5.26 -17.23
N ILE A 402 -20.27 -4.11 -16.67
CA ILE A 402 -21.06 -3.42 -15.64
C ILE A 402 -22.43 -3.09 -16.21
N LEU A 403 -22.51 -2.44 -17.37
CA LEU A 403 -23.79 -2.09 -18.00
C LEU A 403 -24.65 -3.33 -18.26
N GLU A 404 -24.06 -4.41 -18.75
CA GLU A 404 -24.75 -5.69 -18.94
C GLU A 404 -25.33 -6.24 -17.62
N SER A 405 -24.52 -6.27 -16.57
CA SER A 405 -24.91 -6.68 -15.22
C SER A 405 -26.05 -5.80 -14.69
N LEU A 406 -26.02 -4.49 -14.92
CA LEU A 406 -27.08 -3.56 -14.52
C LEU A 406 -28.41 -3.80 -15.25
N VAL A 407 -28.39 -4.14 -16.55
CA VAL A 407 -29.59 -4.41 -17.36
C VAL A 407 -30.29 -5.69 -16.91
N SER A 408 -29.51 -6.68 -16.42
CA SER A 408 -30.06 -7.95 -15.95
C SER A 408 -31.10 -7.77 -14.83
N GLU A 409 -31.07 -6.64 -14.11
CA GLU A 409 -32.04 -6.30 -13.08
C GLU A 409 -33.29 -5.63 -13.64
N PRO A 410 -34.49 -6.23 -13.51
CA PRO A 410 -35.73 -5.67 -14.08
C PRO A 410 -36.06 -4.26 -13.56
N GLN A 411 -35.67 -3.94 -12.33
CA GLN A 411 -35.93 -2.64 -11.70
C GLN A 411 -35.08 -1.51 -12.30
N ASN A 412 -33.94 -1.83 -12.90
CA ASN A 412 -33.06 -0.86 -13.54
C ASN A 412 -33.52 -0.49 -14.97
N ARG A 413 -34.38 -1.31 -15.59
CA ARG A 413 -34.83 -1.12 -16.99
C ARG A 413 -35.31 0.30 -17.29
N PRO A 414 -36.16 0.97 -16.47
CA PRO A 414 -36.61 2.32 -16.77
C PRO A 414 -35.47 3.34 -16.86
N LEU A 415 -34.41 3.16 -16.07
CA LEU A 415 -33.24 4.03 -16.06
C LEU A 415 -32.36 3.80 -17.30
N LEU A 416 -32.18 2.54 -17.70
CA LEU A 416 -31.32 2.19 -18.84
C LEU A 416 -32.01 2.38 -20.20
N LEU A 417 -33.34 2.29 -20.28
CA LEU A 417 -34.10 2.59 -21.51
C LEU A 417 -33.86 4.02 -22.02
N ALA A 418 -33.58 4.97 -21.12
CA ALA A 418 -33.21 6.33 -21.52
C ALA A 418 -31.93 6.40 -22.39
N PHE A 419 -31.10 5.35 -22.35
CA PHE A 419 -29.84 5.22 -23.08
C PHE A 419 -29.91 4.23 -24.26
N GLU A 420 -31.10 3.74 -24.63
CA GLU A 420 -31.30 2.76 -25.70
C GLU A 420 -30.62 3.17 -27.02
N ASN A 421 -30.79 4.43 -27.43
CA ASN A 421 -30.17 4.96 -28.65
C ASN A 421 -28.63 4.91 -28.58
N ALA A 422 -28.03 5.18 -27.41
CA ALA A 422 -26.59 5.13 -27.24
C ALA A 422 -26.07 3.69 -27.26
N PHE A 423 -26.84 2.73 -26.74
CA PHE A 423 -26.53 1.30 -26.82
C PHE A 423 -26.58 0.79 -28.26
N ALA A 424 -27.61 1.18 -29.03
CA ALA A 424 -27.74 0.84 -30.45
C ALA A 424 -26.60 1.45 -31.27
N GLU A 425 -26.23 2.69 -31.02
CA GLU A 425 -25.08 3.33 -31.68
C GLU A 425 -23.79 2.53 -31.46
N ILE A 426 -23.49 2.10 -30.22
CA ILE A 426 -22.30 1.29 -29.92
C ILE A 426 -22.36 -0.07 -30.61
N LEU A 427 -23.53 -0.74 -30.58
CA LEU A 427 -23.75 -2.01 -31.26
C LEU A 427 -23.39 -1.95 -32.75
N PHE A 428 -23.82 -0.89 -33.44
CA PHE A 428 -23.61 -0.75 -34.89
C PHE A 428 -22.27 -0.09 -35.27
N SER A 429 -21.54 0.49 -34.32
CA SER A 429 -20.26 1.19 -34.59
C SER A 429 -19.02 0.38 -34.21
N ASP A 430 -19.03 -0.33 -33.07
CA ASP A 430 -17.86 -1.06 -32.56
C ASP A 430 -18.14 -2.57 -32.50
N ALA A 431 -17.51 -3.31 -33.40
CA ALA A 431 -17.63 -4.77 -33.44
C ALA A 431 -17.14 -5.44 -32.14
N ARG A 432 -16.20 -4.83 -31.38
CA ARG A 432 -15.60 -5.44 -30.18
C ARG A 432 -16.60 -5.66 -29.05
N TYR A 433 -17.58 -4.78 -28.91
CA TYR A 433 -18.60 -4.84 -27.86
C TYR A 433 -19.99 -5.18 -28.40
N SER A 434 -20.10 -5.41 -29.71
CA SER A 434 -21.36 -5.69 -30.38
C SER A 434 -22.19 -6.80 -29.71
N ASP A 435 -21.57 -7.93 -29.34
CA ASP A 435 -22.25 -9.02 -28.65
C ASP A 435 -22.85 -8.59 -27.29
N THR A 436 -22.05 -7.90 -26.47
CA THR A 436 -22.50 -7.39 -25.16
C THR A 436 -23.64 -6.38 -25.31
N PHE A 437 -23.54 -5.45 -26.26
CA PHE A 437 -24.59 -4.45 -26.49
C PHE A 437 -25.84 -5.02 -27.16
N ALA A 438 -25.71 -6.08 -27.97
CA ALA A 438 -26.85 -6.84 -28.47
C ALA A 438 -27.60 -7.53 -27.32
N ARG A 439 -26.88 -8.15 -26.37
CA ARG A 439 -27.47 -8.75 -25.16
C ARG A 439 -28.16 -7.71 -24.28
N ILE A 440 -27.54 -6.56 -24.08
CA ILE A 440 -28.14 -5.42 -23.37
C ILE A 440 -29.47 -4.99 -24.01
N LEU A 441 -29.48 -4.74 -25.32
CA LEU A 441 -30.69 -4.31 -26.02
C LEU A 441 -31.76 -5.40 -26.05
N TYR A 442 -31.36 -6.67 -26.19
CA TYR A 442 -32.26 -7.80 -26.07
C TYR A 442 -32.94 -7.82 -24.70
N GLU A 443 -32.20 -7.70 -23.60
CA GLU A 443 -32.79 -7.72 -22.25
C GLU A 443 -33.69 -6.51 -21.95
N LEU A 444 -33.37 -5.33 -22.51
CA LEU A 444 -34.22 -4.14 -22.38
C LEU A 444 -35.55 -4.27 -23.15
N THR A 445 -35.52 -4.92 -24.31
CA THR A 445 -36.69 -5.07 -25.20
C THR A 445 -37.48 -6.36 -24.96
N ALA A 446 -36.84 -7.38 -24.38
CA ALA A 446 -37.46 -8.62 -23.99
C ALA A 446 -38.57 -8.33 -22.98
N ARG A 447 -39.80 -8.68 -23.36
CA ARG A 447 -40.96 -8.54 -22.47
C ARG A 447 -40.62 -9.22 -21.15
N PRO A 448 -40.84 -8.54 -20.00
CA PRO A 448 -40.71 -9.22 -18.72
C PRO A 448 -41.58 -10.46 -18.80
N ASN A 449 -41.04 -11.60 -18.38
CA ASN A 449 -41.69 -12.89 -18.41
C ASN A 449 -42.94 -12.84 -17.50
N ASN A 450 -43.99 -12.19 -17.98
CA ASN A 450 -45.35 -12.44 -17.52
C ASN A 450 -45.51 -13.92 -17.80
N LYS A 451 -45.53 -14.72 -16.72
CA LYS A 451 -46.16 -16.03 -16.76
C LYS A 451 -47.34 -15.90 -17.70
N VAL A 452 -47.31 -16.66 -18.78
CA VAL A 452 -48.44 -16.81 -19.69
C VAL A 452 -49.58 -17.33 -18.81
N THR A 453 -50.35 -16.43 -18.21
CA THR A 453 -51.75 -16.71 -17.91
C THR A 453 -52.35 -16.88 -19.27
N SER A 454 -52.41 -18.13 -19.70
CA SER A 454 -53.25 -18.59 -20.78
C SER A 454 -54.66 -18.10 -20.47
N ALA A 455 -54.99 -16.92 -21.00
CA ALA A 455 -56.36 -16.49 -21.15
C ALA A 455 -57.00 -17.57 -22.04
N ARG A 456 -57.71 -18.49 -21.39
CA ARG A 456 -58.59 -19.46 -22.04
C ARG A 456 -59.58 -18.62 -22.83
N GLY A 457 -59.34 -18.48 -24.14
CA GLY A 457 -60.27 -17.84 -25.03
C GLY A 457 -61.58 -18.63 -25.01
N VAL A 458 -62.60 -18.06 -24.38
CA VAL A 458 -63.99 -18.49 -24.58
C VAL A 458 -64.37 -17.97 -25.95
N TRP A 459 -64.24 -18.83 -26.96
CA TRP A 459 -64.92 -18.63 -28.24
C TRP A 459 -66.35 -19.12 -28.05
N GLY A 460 -67.30 -18.20 -28.21
CA GLY A 460 -68.71 -18.54 -28.29
C GLY A 460 -69.00 -19.35 -29.55
N MET A 461 -69.71 -20.46 -29.36
CA MET A 461 -70.74 -21.02 -30.23
C MET A 461 -71.80 -21.61 -29.31
#